data_AF-A0A7R9WXU9-F1
#
_entry.id   AF-A0A7R9WXU9-F1
#
_cell.length_a   1.000
_cell.length_b   1.000
_cell.length_c   1.000
_cell.angle_alpha   90.00
_cell.angle_beta   90.00
_cell.angle_gamma   90.00
#
_symmetry.space_group_name_H-M   'P 1'
#
loop_
_entity.id
_entity.type
_entity.pdbx_description
1 polymer ?
#
loop_
_entity_poly.entity_id
_entity_poly.type
_entity_poly.pdbx_seq_one_letter_code
_entity_poly.pdbx_strand_id
1 'polypeptide(L)'
;GCCSLYSSPYQSSFSKHDNNDGRNTDYKQTVVTTPDFIVTIHTSSMTTANSHAHIFVSVPSAHCYMKVIPVVSLYAGELDMLDRVKEAIMVNQTNPKAIHFGQAVATLLENLLLGSNLKTALEKVVEFAITGGHDEVMDACLRALGDAKSKSVEEVVQALGEEGLGGRSSKLPSAFTVPLYLLYKAVADAEETTDAQYTDAIRQNILAAGDTCSRAILLGAALAAASGSVPADIKDKTSSDVVSRVQKASKSIISVLN
;
A
#
# COMPACT_ATOMS: atom_id res chain seq x y z
N GLY A 1 7.32 15.29 -46.09
CA GLY A 1 6.01 14.63 -46.01
C GLY A 1 5.58 14.58 -44.57
N CYS A 2 4.47 15.23 -44.27
CA CYS A 2 3.69 15.32 -43.02
C CYS A 2 4.23 14.65 -41.74
N CYS A 3 4.63 15.48 -40.76
CA CYS A 3 4.32 15.22 -39.36
C CYS A 3 2.90 15.73 -39.09
N SER A 4 1.93 14.83 -38.91
CA SER A 4 0.61 15.22 -38.40
C SER A 4 0.72 15.49 -36.91
N LEU A 5 0.51 16.74 -36.51
CA LEU A 5 0.25 17.11 -35.12
C LEU A 5 -1.07 16.45 -34.70
N TYR A 6 -0.99 15.38 -33.90
CA TYR A 6 -2.16 14.83 -33.22
C TYR A 6 -2.59 15.81 -32.14
N SER A 7 -3.73 16.47 -32.34
CA SER A 7 -4.42 17.24 -31.32
C SER A 7 -5.03 16.29 -30.29
N SER A 8 -4.35 16.10 -29.15
CA SER A 8 -4.96 15.45 -27.98
C SER A 8 -6.05 16.38 -27.40
N PRO A 9 -7.24 15.88 -27.02
CA PRO A 9 -8.32 16.70 -26.51
C PRO A 9 -7.96 17.28 -25.14
N TYR A 10 -7.66 18.58 -25.14
CA TYR A 10 -7.45 19.38 -23.93
C TYR A 10 -8.79 19.53 -23.20
N GLN A 11 -8.95 18.92 -22.02
CA GLN A 11 -10.11 19.17 -21.16
C GLN A 11 -9.65 20.01 -19.96
N SER A 12 -10.18 21.23 -19.85
CA SER A 12 -10.01 22.09 -18.67
C SER A 12 -11.35 22.33 -18.00
N SER A 13 -11.44 22.08 -16.70
CA SER A 13 -12.58 22.45 -15.88
C SER A 13 -12.18 23.54 -14.89
N PHE A 14 -13.09 24.49 -14.65
CA PHE A 14 -12.91 25.58 -13.68
C PHE A 14 -13.83 25.33 -12.49
N SER A 15 -13.28 25.43 -11.28
CA SER A 15 -14.06 25.43 -10.05
C SER A 15 -13.65 26.63 -9.22
N LYS A 16 -14.64 27.47 -8.87
CA LYS A 16 -14.45 28.58 -7.93
C LYS A 16 -14.77 28.08 -6.53
N HIS A 17 -13.83 28.24 -5.61
CA HIS A 17 -14.06 27.99 -4.19
C HIS A 17 -13.95 29.32 -3.44
N ASP A 18 -15.10 29.82 -2.98
CA ASP A 18 -15.16 30.94 -2.04
C ASP A 18 -14.75 30.44 -0.66
N ASN A 19 -13.58 30.86 -0.19
CA ASN A 19 -13.17 30.65 1.18
C ASN A 19 -13.82 31.74 2.07
N ASN A 20 -14.33 31.33 3.24
CA ASN A 20 -14.96 32.20 4.24
C ASN A 20 -14.06 33.31 4.81
N ASP A 21 -12.81 33.45 4.34
CA ASP A 21 -11.85 34.48 4.75
C ASP A 21 -11.68 35.64 3.74
N GLY A 22 -12.51 35.68 2.68
CA GLY A 22 -12.51 36.77 1.70
C GLY A 22 -11.38 36.67 0.65
N ARG A 23 -10.59 35.59 0.64
CA ARG A 23 -9.61 35.32 -0.41
C ARG A 23 -10.22 34.42 -1.48
N ASN A 24 -10.38 34.97 -2.67
CA ASN A 24 -10.82 34.21 -3.84
C ASN A 24 -9.64 33.40 -4.39
N THR A 25 -9.70 32.08 -4.30
CA THR A 25 -8.69 31.17 -4.88
C THR A 25 -9.29 30.49 -6.10
N ASP A 26 -8.86 30.91 -7.29
CA ASP A 26 -9.19 30.22 -8.52
C ASP A 26 -8.33 28.95 -8.62
N TYR A 27 -8.99 27.79 -8.57
CA TYR A 27 -8.37 26.50 -8.84
C TYR A 27 -8.64 26.12 -10.29
N LYS A 28 -7.55 25.96 -11.05
CA LYS A 28 -7.61 25.40 -12.40
C LYS A 28 -6.97 24.02 -12.38
N GLN A 29 -7.76 23.02 -12.77
CA GLN A 29 -7.29 21.66 -12.96
C GLN A 29 -7.05 21.46 -14.46
N THR A 30 -5.84 21.03 -14.81
CA THR A 30 -5.49 20.67 -16.19
C THR A 30 -5.04 19.21 -16.20
N VAL A 31 -5.75 18.37 -16.93
CA VAL A 31 -5.37 16.96 -17.10
C VAL A 31 -4.63 16.84 -18.43
N VAL A 32 -3.38 16.39 -18.38
CA VAL A 32 -2.57 16.05 -19.55
C VAL A 32 -2.46 14.54 -19.61
N THR A 33 -3.08 13.95 -20.62
CA THR A 33 -3.02 12.52 -20.91
C THR A 33 -1.96 12.24 -21.96
N THR A 34 -1.02 11.35 -21.66
CA THR A 34 -0.12 10.71 -22.63
C THR A 34 -0.38 9.19 -22.62
N PRO A 35 0.11 8.43 -23.61
CA PRO A 35 -0.02 6.96 -23.60
C PRO A 35 0.58 6.28 -22.36
N ASP A 36 1.59 6.90 -21.75
CA ASP A 36 2.40 6.28 -20.69
C ASP A 36 2.09 6.82 -19.28
N PHE A 37 1.42 7.97 -19.16
CA PHE A 37 1.03 8.53 -17.86
C PHE A 37 -0.08 9.59 -17.97
N ILE A 38 -0.82 9.77 -16.87
CA ILE A 38 -1.77 10.88 -16.68
C ILE A 38 -1.14 11.89 -15.73
N VAL A 39 -0.94 13.12 -16.18
CA VAL A 39 -0.54 14.23 -15.32
C VAL A 39 -1.76 15.07 -14.99
N THR A 40 -2.11 15.15 -13.72
CA THR A 40 -3.08 16.14 -13.23
C THR A 40 -2.31 17.33 -12.66
N ILE A 41 -2.41 18.47 -13.31
CA ILE A 41 -1.81 19.73 -12.87
C ILE A 41 -2.87 20.53 -12.14
N HIS A 42 -2.64 20.82 -10.86
CA HIS A 42 -3.44 21.75 -10.09
C HIS A 42 -2.69 23.08 -10.00
N THR A 43 -3.26 24.13 -10.58
CA THR A 43 -2.75 25.49 -10.38
C THR A 43 -3.73 26.25 -9.51
N SER A 44 -3.27 26.74 -8.36
CA SER A 44 -3.97 27.78 -7.60
C SER A 44 -3.30 29.13 -7.91
N SER A 45 -4.06 30.11 -8.37
CA SER A 45 -3.57 31.48 -8.38
C SER A 45 -3.99 32.15 -7.07
N MET A 46 -3.05 32.32 -6.14
CA MET A 46 -3.21 33.34 -5.12
C MET A 46 -2.93 34.70 -5.78
N THR A 47 -3.72 35.72 -5.43
CA THR A 47 -3.66 37.10 -5.96
C THR A 47 -2.32 37.84 -5.75
N THR A 48 -1.28 37.16 -5.28
CA THR A 48 0.09 37.66 -5.17
C THR A 48 1.01 36.90 -6.12
N ALA A 49 1.14 37.41 -7.36
CA ALA A 49 2.20 37.32 -8.37
C ALA A 49 3.11 36.07 -8.58
N ASN A 50 3.01 34.99 -7.82
CA ASN A 50 3.84 33.79 -7.96
C ASN A 50 2.94 32.55 -8.10
N SER A 51 2.46 32.29 -9.31
CA SER A 51 1.80 31.03 -9.65
C SER A 51 2.86 29.92 -9.73
N HIS A 52 3.04 29.15 -8.66
CA HIS A 52 3.82 27.92 -8.70
C HIS A 52 2.94 26.78 -9.22
N ALA A 53 3.25 26.26 -10.41
CA ALA A 53 2.61 25.04 -10.89
C ALA A 53 3.15 23.85 -10.08
N HIS A 54 2.30 23.27 -9.22
CA HIS A 54 2.62 22.00 -8.56
C HIS A 54 2.21 20.86 -9.49
N ILE A 55 3.20 20.26 -10.16
CA ILE A 55 3.01 18.99 -10.87
C ILE A 55 2.95 17.90 -9.79
N PHE A 56 1.76 17.41 -9.49
CA PHE A 56 1.58 16.23 -8.64
C PHE A 56 1.88 14.98 -9.47
N VAL A 57 3.16 14.62 -9.57
CA VAL A 57 3.52 13.27 -10.00
C VAL A 57 3.18 12.34 -8.83
N SER A 58 2.16 11.49 -9.02
CA SER A 58 1.79 10.50 -8.01
C SER A 58 2.88 9.43 -7.91
N VAL A 59 3.82 9.62 -6.99
CA VAL A 59 4.87 8.65 -6.67
C VAL A 59 4.20 7.45 -5.98
N PRO A 60 4.40 6.21 -6.45
CA PRO A 60 3.77 5.05 -5.84
C PRO A 60 4.34 4.82 -4.44
N SER A 61 3.48 4.88 -3.44
CA SER A 61 3.84 4.79 -2.03
C SER A 61 2.97 3.79 -1.26
N ALA A 62 3.46 3.35 -0.09
CA ALA A 62 2.78 2.42 0.81
C ALA A 62 1.46 2.93 1.43
N HIS A 63 1.05 4.18 1.14
CA HIS A 63 -0.18 4.76 1.67
C HIS A 63 -1.45 4.02 1.19
N CYS A 64 -1.35 3.11 0.22
CA CYS A 64 -2.46 2.24 -0.17
C CYS A 64 -2.85 1.26 0.95
N TYR A 65 -1.90 0.74 1.73
CA TYR A 65 -2.15 -0.37 2.66
C TYR A 65 -3.19 -0.06 3.74
N MET A 66 -3.22 1.18 4.26
CA MET A 66 -4.18 1.59 5.29
C MET A 66 -5.64 1.51 4.81
N LYS A 67 -5.87 1.54 3.49
CA LYS A 67 -7.21 1.45 2.88
C LYS A 67 -7.56 0.01 2.52
N VAL A 68 -6.55 -0.78 2.16
CA VAL A 68 -6.72 -2.19 1.80
C VAL A 68 -7.31 -2.98 2.97
N ILE A 69 -6.77 -2.83 4.18
CA ILE A 69 -7.19 -3.61 5.35
C ILE A 69 -8.70 -3.52 5.62
N PRO A 70 -9.33 -2.35 5.81
CA PRO A 70 -10.76 -2.29 6.08
C PRO A 70 -11.62 -2.77 4.91
N VAL A 71 -11.19 -2.56 3.65
CA VAL A 71 -11.92 -3.03 2.47
C VAL A 71 -11.90 -4.56 2.42
N VAL A 72 -10.73 -5.18 2.54
CA VAL A 72 -10.60 -6.64 2.55
C VAL A 72 -11.35 -7.25 3.74
N SER A 73 -11.30 -6.60 4.91
CA SER A 73 -12.04 -7.08 6.09
C SER A 73 -13.55 -7.11 5.88
N LEU A 74 -14.09 -6.28 4.98
CA LEU A 74 -15.52 -6.17 4.70
C LEU A 74 -15.95 -7.02 3.50
N TYR A 75 -15.06 -7.27 2.55
CA TYR A 75 -15.40 -7.86 1.25
C TYR A 75 -14.61 -9.13 0.91
N ALA A 76 -13.84 -9.69 1.86
CA ALA A 76 -13.12 -10.95 1.63
C ALA A 76 -14.09 -12.06 1.16
N GLY A 77 -13.75 -12.72 0.05
CA GLY A 77 -14.57 -13.75 -0.58
C GLY A 77 -15.58 -13.22 -1.61
N GLU A 78 -15.74 -11.89 -1.76
CA GLU A 78 -16.58 -11.31 -2.80
C GLU A 78 -15.81 -11.16 -4.13
N LEU A 79 -16.51 -11.40 -5.25
CA LEU A 79 -15.90 -11.36 -6.59
C LEU A 79 -15.38 -9.98 -6.99
N ASP A 80 -15.95 -8.91 -6.45
CA ASP A 80 -15.58 -7.52 -6.76
C ASP A 80 -14.62 -6.90 -5.72
N MET A 81 -14.10 -7.69 -4.77
CA MET A 81 -13.24 -7.21 -3.69
C MET A 81 -12.02 -6.43 -4.21
N LEU A 82 -11.32 -6.97 -5.23
CA LEU A 82 -10.15 -6.33 -5.82
C LEU A 82 -10.48 -5.02 -6.55
N ASP A 83 -11.70 -4.89 -7.10
CA ASP A 83 -12.17 -3.65 -7.72
C ASP A 83 -12.47 -2.59 -6.65
N ARG A 84 -13.11 -2.98 -5.55
CA ARG A 84 -13.32 -2.10 -4.38
C ARG A 84 -12.01 -1.62 -3.77
N VAL A 85 -11.00 -2.50 -3.69
CA VAL A 85 -9.65 -2.13 -3.24
C VAL A 85 -9.03 -1.09 -4.17
N LYS A 86 -9.13 -1.31 -5.48
CA LYS A 86 -8.66 -0.34 -6.48
C LYS A 86 -9.34 1.01 -6.31
N GLU A 87 -10.67 1.04 -6.20
CA GLU A 87 -11.44 2.28 -5.99
C GLU A 87 -10.98 3.03 -4.73
N ALA A 88 -10.82 2.31 -3.61
CA ALA A 88 -10.34 2.90 -2.36
C ALA A 88 -8.93 3.49 -2.48
N ILE A 89 -8.02 2.82 -3.20
CA ILE A 89 -6.66 3.32 -3.46
C ILE A 89 -6.70 4.57 -4.36
N MET A 90 -7.55 4.56 -5.39
CA MET A 90 -7.67 5.64 -6.36
C MET A 90 -8.16 6.96 -5.76
N VAL A 91 -8.75 6.95 -4.55
CA VAL A 91 -9.09 8.19 -3.80
C VAL A 91 -7.88 9.10 -3.61
N ASN A 92 -6.68 8.55 -3.44
CA ASN A 92 -5.48 9.35 -3.21
C ASN A 92 -4.26 8.96 -4.07
N GLN A 93 -4.27 7.80 -4.72
CA GLN A 93 -3.15 7.31 -5.51
C GLN A 93 -3.66 6.65 -6.78
N THR A 94 -3.51 7.34 -7.91
CA THR A 94 -3.94 6.86 -9.23
C THR A 94 -2.84 6.10 -9.97
N ASN A 95 -1.66 5.97 -9.36
CA ASN A 95 -0.54 5.26 -9.95
C ASN A 95 -0.86 3.75 -10.08
N PRO A 96 -0.81 3.14 -11.29
CA PRO A 96 -1.11 1.72 -11.47
C PRO A 96 -0.28 0.78 -10.59
N LYS A 97 1.00 1.12 -10.35
CA LYS A 97 1.90 0.36 -9.48
C LYS A 97 1.32 0.26 -8.07
N ALA A 98 0.81 1.36 -7.53
CA ALA A 98 0.18 1.37 -6.22
C ALA A 98 -1.08 0.51 -6.14
N ILE A 99 -1.86 0.48 -7.21
CA ILE A 99 -3.06 -0.35 -7.33
C ILE A 99 -2.65 -1.82 -7.33
N HIS A 100 -1.68 -2.22 -8.17
CA HIS A 100 -1.23 -3.61 -8.25
C HIS A 100 -0.62 -4.10 -6.92
N PHE A 101 0.25 -3.31 -6.28
CA PHE A 101 0.78 -3.66 -4.96
C PHE A 101 -0.30 -3.69 -3.88
N GLY A 102 -1.28 -2.79 -3.94
CA GLY A 102 -2.41 -2.80 -3.01
C GLY A 102 -3.32 -4.02 -3.19
N GLN A 103 -3.58 -4.43 -4.43
CA GLN A 103 -4.33 -5.64 -4.76
C GLN A 103 -3.56 -6.91 -4.37
N ALA A 104 -2.23 -6.93 -4.53
CA ALA A 104 -1.39 -8.01 -4.04
C ALA A 104 -1.48 -8.17 -2.50
N VAL A 105 -1.48 -7.07 -1.76
CA VAL A 105 -1.76 -7.07 -0.32
C VAL A 105 -3.17 -7.56 -0.03
N ALA A 106 -4.16 -7.17 -0.84
CA ALA A 106 -5.53 -7.62 -0.67
C ALA A 106 -5.66 -9.14 -0.84
N THR A 107 -5.02 -9.70 -1.87
CA THR A 107 -4.94 -11.15 -2.08
C THR A 107 -4.31 -11.87 -0.88
N LEU A 108 -3.23 -11.34 -0.31
CA LEU A 108 -2.60 -11.90 0.89
C LEU A 108 -3.60 -11.96 2.05
N LEU A 109 -4.20 -10.81 2.37
CA LEU A 109 -5.07 -10.67 3.54
C LEU A 109 -6.38 -11.45 3.38
N GLU A 110 -6.96 -11.47 2.18
CA GLU A 110 -8.16 -12.25 1.90
C GLU A 110 -7.93 -13.74 2.15
N ASN A 111 -6.84 -14.30 1.62
CA ASN A 111 -6.55 -15.73 1.80
C ASN A 111 -6.34 -16.08 3.27
N LEU A 112 -5.68 -15.21 4.04
CA LEU A 112 -5.52 -15.38 5.49
C LEU A 112 -6.87 -15.32 6.23
N LEU A 113 -7.72 -14.34 5.91
CA LEU A 113 -9.05 -14.21 6.53
C LEU A 113 -9.99 -15.37 6.19
N LEU A 114 -9.83 -15.96 5.01
CA LEU A 114 -10.57 -17.15 4.57
C LEU A 114 -9.96 -18.47 5.08
N GLY A 115 -8.95 -18.40 5.96
CA GLY A 115 -8.42 -19.55 6.70
C GLY A 115 -7.20 -20.24 6.07
N SER A 116 -6.60 -19.66 5.03
CA SER A 116 -5.31 -20.15 4.54
C SER A 116 -4.20 -19.83 5.54
N ASN A 117 -3.23 -20.74 5.67
CA ASN A 117 -2.01 -20.42 6.40
C ASN A 117 -1.15 -19.39 5.63
N LEU A 118 -0.20 -18.77 6.34
CA LEU A 118 0.63 -17.69 5.79
C LEU A 118 1.45 -18.11 4.56
N LYS A 119 1.93 -19.35 4.52
CA LYS A 119 2.64 -19.89 3.36
C LYS A 119 1.76 -19.90 2.11
N THR A 120 0.58 -20.50 2.21
CA THR A 120 -0.38 -20.61 1.11
C THR A 120 -0.84 -19.23 0.65
N ALA A 121 -1.07 -18.31 1.59
CA ALA A 121 -1.45 -16.94 1.27
C ALA A 121 -0.34 -16.18 0.52
N LEU A 122 0.94 -16.37 0.88
CA LEU A 122 2.08 -15.82 0.14
C LEU A 122 2.23 -16.42 -1.27
N GLU A 123 1.96 -17.72 -1.43
CA GLU A 123 1.93 -18.36 -2.75
C GLU A 123 0.83 -17.76 -3.65
N LYS A 124 -0.33 -17.41 -3.06
CA LYS A 124 -1.42 -16.73 -3.78
C LYS A 124 -1.07 -15.32 -4.25
N VAL A 125 -0.21 -14.60 -3.52
CA VAL A 125 0.32 -13.31 -3.99
C VAL A 125 1.18 -13.49 -5.24
N VAL A 126 2.01 -14.54 -5.27
CA VAL A 126 2.82 -14.87 -6.46
C VAL A 126 1.91 -15.24 -7.63
N GLU A 127 0.91 -16.09 -7.39
CA GLU A 127 -0.08 -16.48 -8.42
C GLU A 127 -0.83 -15.26 -8.98
N PHE A 128 -1.26 -14.34 -8.13
CA PHE A 128 -1.87 -13.06 -8.53
C PHE A 128 -0.94 -12.27 -9.46
N ALA A 129 0.34 -12.17 -9.11
CA ALA A 129 1.31 -11.45 -9.92
C ALA A 129 1.55 -12.11 -11.29
N ILE A 130 1.58 -13.45 -11.38
CA ILE A 130 1.71 -14.19 -12.66
C ILE A 130 0.47 -13.96 -13.52
N THR A 131 -0.70 -14.24 -12.96
CA THR A 131 -1.97 -14.26 -13.70
C THR A 131 -2.39 -12.86 -14.16
N GLY A 132 -2.07 -11.84 -13.37
CA GLY A 132 -2.31 -10.43 -13.71
C GLY A 132 -1.23 -9.77 -14.57
N GLY A 133 -0.10 -10.44 -14.83
CA GLY A 133 1.03 -9.85 -15.56
C GLY A 133 1.64 -8.65 -14.83
N HIS A 134 1.80 -8.75 -13.51
CA HIS A 134 2.31 -7.68 -12.64
C HIS A 134 3.79 -7.90 -12.30
N ASP A 135 4.67 -7.72 -13.29
CA ASP A 135 6.10 -8.04 -13.19
C ASP A 135 6.79 -7.44 -11.97
N GLU A 136 6.48 -6.18 -11.63
CA GLU A 136 7.11 -5.53 -10.46
C GLU A 136 6.66 -6.12 -9.12
N VAL A 137 5.43 -6.64 -9.04
CA VAL A 137 4.95 -7.38 -7.87
C VAL A 137 5.62 -8.74 -7.81
N MET A 138 5.73 -9.42 -8.96
CA MET A 138 6.43 -10.71 -9.07
C MET A 138 7.89 -10.59 -8.64
N ASP A 139 8.63 -9.62 -9.18
CA ASP A 139 10.03 -9.36 -8.83
C ASP A 139 10.20 -9.08 -7.34
N ALA A 140 9.29 -8.31 -6.75
CA ALA A 140 9.31 -8.05 -5.32
C ALA A 140 9.07 -9.32 -4.49
N CYS A 141 8.17 -10.22 -4.93
CA CYS A 141 7.92 -11.50 -4.25
C CYS A 141 9.12 -12.44 -4.35
N LEU A 142 9.67 -12.62 -5.55
CA LEU A 142 10.82 -13.49 -5.79
C LEU A 142 12.05 -13.01 -5.01
N ARG A 143 12.28 -11.70 -4.98
CA ARG A 143 13.34 -11.09 -4.18
C ARG A 143 13.15 -11.35 -2.70
N ALA A 144 11.96 -11.06 -2.17
CA ALA A 144 11.64 -11.29 -0.77
C ALA A 144 11.86 -12.76 -0.36
N LEU A 145 11.38 -13.70 -1.19
CA LEU A 145 11.54 -15.14 -0.97
C LEU A 145 13.01 -15.59 -1.05
N GLY A 146 13.77 -15.06 -2.01
CA GLY A 146 15.19 -15.37 -2.18
C GLY A 146 16.03 -14.87 -1.01
N ASP A 147 15.81 -13.62 -0.62
CA ASP A 147 16.56 -12.95 0.43
C ASP A 147 16.24 -13.50 1.83
N ALA A 148 15.01 -13.96 2.07
CA ALA A 148 14.58 -14.53 3.36
C ALA A 148 15.43 -15.74 3.79
N LYS A 149 16.09 -16.41 2.84
CA LYS A 149 16.89 -17.61 3.09
C LYS A 149 18.30 -17.32 3.61
N SER A 150 18.83 -16.12 3.36
CA SER A 150 20.28 -15.89 3.53
C SER A 150 20.68 -14.49 4.01
N LYS A 151 19.78 -13.50 3.96
CA LYS A 151 20.11 -12.11 4.28
C LYS A 151 19.51 -11.65 5.60
N SER A 152 20.20 -10.74 6.28
CA SER A 152 19.62 -9.92 7.35
C SER A 152 18.69 -8.85 6.78
N VAL A 153 17.86 -8.25 7.65
CA VAL A 153 16.94 -7.19 7.21
C VAL A 153 17.71 -5.94 6.77
N GLU A 154 18.86 -5.65 7.37
CA GLU A 154 19.77 -4.56 7.02
C GLU A 154 20.34 -4.74 5.62
N GLU A 155 20.78 -5.94 5.27
CA GLU A 155 21.29 -6.28 3.93
C GLU A 155 20.20 -6.10 2.87
N VAL A 156 18.97 -6.52 3.17
CA VAL A 156 17.82 -6.36 2.26
C VAL A 156 17.52 -4.88 2.00
N VAL A 157 17.37 -4.06 3.06
CA VAL A 157 17.07 -2.62 2.87
C VAL A 157 18.23 -1.86 2.24
N GLN A 158 19.48 -2.28 2.47
CA GLN A 158 20.65 -1.69 1.84
C GLN A 158 20.67 -1.98 0.33
N ALA A 159 20.51 -3.25 -0.07
CA ALA A 159 20.48 -3.64 -1.48
C ALA A 159 19.36 -2.91 -2.25
N LEU A 160 18.15 -2.87 -1.68
CA LEU A 160 17.02 -2.12 -2.25
C LEU A 160 17.30 -0.60 -2.36
N GLY A 161 18.16 -0.05 -1.50
CA GLY A 161 18.59 1.34 -1.55
C GLY A 161 19.61 1.59 -2.65
N GLU A 162 20.62 0.73 -2.75
CA GLU A 162 21.69 0.78 -3.76
C GLU A 162 21.13 0.61 -5.19
N GLU A 163 20.09 -0.20 -5.35
CA GLU A 163 19.37 -0.40 -6.62
C GLU A 163 18.37 0.73 -6.93
N GLY A 164 18.24 1.75 -6.07
CA GLY A 164 17.30 2.86 -6.28
C GLY A 164 15.82 2.48 -6.09
N LEU A 165 15.53 1.30 -5.54
CA LEU A 165 14.16 0.77 -5.32
C LEU A 165 13.49 1.29 -4.05
N GLY A 166 14.18 2.18 -3.34
CA GLY A 166 13.63 2.92 -2.21
C GLY A 166 14.08 2.41 -0.85
N GLY A 167 14.78 1.28 -0.73
CA GLY A 167 15.42 0.78 0.50
C GLY A 167 14.58 0.95 1.79
N ARG A 168 14.85 2.04 2.52
CA ARG A 168 14.18 2.40 3.78
C ARG A 168 12.97 3.33 3.62
N SER A 169 12.64 3.79 2.42
CA SER A 169 11.57 4.75 2.14
C SER A 169 10.20 4.08 2.01
N SER A 170 9.15 4.90 1.92
CA SER A 170 7.78 4.45 1.65
C SER A 170 7.49 4.15 0.19
N LYS A 171 8.49 4.23 -0.68
CA LYS A 171 8.34 4.00 -2.12
C LYS A 171 8.16 2.52 -2.41
N LEU A 172 7.26 2.24 -3.35
CA LEU A 172 7.15 0.91 -3.95
C LEU A 172 8.28 0.73 -4.98
N PRO A 173 8.94 -0.44 -5.02
CA PRO A 173 8.52 -1.70 -4.40
C PRO A 173 9.04 -1.93 -2.96
N SER A 174 10.02 -1.16 -2.45
CA SER A 174 10.68 -1.47 -1.17
C SER A 174 9.73 -1.64 0.02
N ALA A 175 8.71 -0.79 0.12
CA ALA A 175 7.72 -0.86 1.20
C ALA A 175 6.77 -2.06 1.10
N PHE A 176 6.80 -2.82 -0.01
CA PHE A 176 6.15 -4.12 -0.16
C PHE A 176 7.13 -5.28 0.04
N THR A 177 8.32 -5.19 -0.57
CA THR A 177 9.34 -6.25 -0.51
C THR A 177 9.79 -6.54 0.91
N VAL A 178 10.03 -5.52 1.74
CA VAL A 178 10.55 -5.71 3.10
C VAL A 178 9.56 -6.42 4.02
N PRO A 179 8.25 -6.05 4.07
CA PRO A 179 7.26 -6.84 4.79
C PRO A 179 7.15 -8.28 4.30
N LEU A 180 7.15 -8.51 2.98
CA LEU A 180 7.10 -9.88 2.44
C LEU A 180 8.33 -10.70 2.86
N TYR A 181 9.52 -10.11 2.84
CA TYR A 181 10.74 -10.76 3.32
C TYR A 181 10.58 -11.22 4.78
N LEU A 182 10.05 -10.36 5.64
CA LEU A 182 9.82 -10.68 7.05
C LEU A 182 8.74 -11.75 7.24
N LEU A 183 7.69 -11.75 6.42
CA LEU A 183 6.67 -12.80 6.42
C LEU A 183 7.25 -14.14 5.97
N TYR A 184 8.03 -14.18 4.88
CA TYR A 184 8.71 -15.40 4.43
C TYR A 184 9.67 -15.95 5.49
N LYS A 185 10.40 -15.06 6.18
CA LYS A 185 11.28 -15.45 7.29
C LYS A 185 10.48 -16.05 8.45
N ALA A 186 9.34 -15.46 8.80
CA ALA A 186 8.46 -16.01 9.84
C ALA A 186 7.90 -17.39 9.48
N VAL A 187 7.56 -17.63 8.20
CA VAL A 187 7.04 -18.93 7.70
C VAL A 187 8.12 -20.00 7.58
N ALA A 188 9.38 -19.63 7.37
CA ALA A 188 10.48 -20.59 7.23
C ALA A 188 10.64 -21.48 8.48
N ASP A 189 10.21 -20.98 9.63
CA ASP A 189 10.46 -21.59 10.93
C ASP A 189 9.25 -22.35 11.51
N ALA A 190 8.02 -22.18 10.98
CA ALA A 190 6.83 -22.84 11.53
C ALA A 190 5.61 -22.89 10.58
N GLU A 191 4.73 -23.88 10.80
CA GLU A 191 3.44 -24.01 10.12
C GLU A 191 2.39 -22.99 10.62
N GLU A 192 2.51 -22.60 11.90
CA GLU A 192 1.67 -21.60 12.55
C GLU A 192 2.48 -20.37 12.98
N THR A 193 1.85 -19.19 12.95
CA THR A 193 2.49 -17.95 13.38
C THR A 193 2.33 -17.78 14.90
N THR A 194 3.45 -17.79 15.63
CA THR A 194 3.48 -17.60 17.09
C THR A 194 3.62 -16.12 17.48
N ASP A 195 3.26 -15.79 18.72
CA ASP A 195 3.48 -14.44 19.30
C ASP A 195 4.96 -14.00 19.24
N ALA A 196 5.89 -14.96 19.40
CA ALA A 196 7.32 -14.70 19.32
C ALA A 196 7.73 -14.29 17.90
N GLN A 197 7.25 -15.00 16.87
CA GLN A 197 7.50 -14.67 15.47
C GLN A 197 6.86 -13.34 15.07
N TYR A 198 5.64 -13.07 15.52
CA TYR A 198 4.99 -11.77 15.32
C TYR A 198 5.88 -10.66 15.89
N THR A 199 6.26 -10.80 17.16
CA THR A 199 7.03 -9.78 17.88
C THR A 199 8.41 -9.58 17.26
N ASP A 200 9.10 -10.67 16.88
CA ASP A 200 10.39 -10.59 16.21
C ASP A 200 10.26 -9.87 14.86
N ALA A 201 9.30 -10.25 14.01
CA ALA A 201 9.08 -9.59 12.72
C ALA A 201 8.83 -8.08 12.86
N ILE A 202 8.04 -7.65 13.86
CA ILE A 202 7.85 -6.22 14.14
C ILE A 202 9.15 -5.55 14.58
N ARG A 203 9.96 -6.19 15.42
CA ARG A 203 11.28 -5.66 15.84
C ARG A 203 12.24 -5.55 14.66
N GLN A 204 12.31 -6.57 13.81
CA GLN A 204 13.13 -6.55 12.59
C GLN A 204 12.69 -5.43 11.64
N ASN A 205 11.38 -5.19 11.49
CA ASN A 205 10.87 -4.05 10.72
C ASN A 205 11.29 -2.68 11.32
N ILE A 206 11.36 -2.57 12.65
CA ILE A 206 11.87 -1.36 13.32
C ILE A 206 13.37 -1.19 13.03
N LEU A 207 14.15 -2.26 13.14
CA LEU A 207 15.59 -2.28 12.86
C LEU A 207 15.92 -1.94 11.40
N ALA A 208 15.04 -2.31 10.47
CA ALA A 208 15.12 -1.93 9.06
C ALA A 208 15.15 -0.39 8.84
N ALA A 209 14.63 0.39 9.80
CA ALA A 209 14.59 1.84 9.83
C ALA A 209 13.82 2.51 8.65
N GLY A 210 13.67 3.83 8.70
CA GLY A 210 12.91 4.62 7.71
C GLY A 210 11.39 4.45 7.85
N ASP A 211 10.70 4.05 6.77
CA ASP A 211 9.24 3.87 6.71
C ASP A 211 8.76 2.61 7.45
N THR A 212 9.07 2.55 8.73
CA THR A 212 8.69 1.44 9.60
C THR A 212 7.18 1.39 9.79
N CYS A 213 6.49 2.54 9.81
CA CYS A 213 5.06 2.63 10.06
C CYS A 213 4.22 2.04 8.93
N SER A 214 4.46 2.40 7.67
CA SER A 214 3.64 1.87 6.57
C SER A 214 3.92 0.38 6.35
N ARG A 215 5.17 -0.05 6.50
CA ARG A 215 5.52 -1.48 6.50
C ARG A 215 4.86 -2.25 7.64
N ALA A 216 4.79 -1.66 8.84
CA ALA A 216 4.14 -2.28 10.00
C ALA A 216 2.63 -2.46 9.81
N ILE A 217 1.96 -1.60 9.03
CA ILE A 217 0.54 -1.75 8.71
C ILE A 217 0.30 -3.07 7.95
N LEU A 218 1.05 -3.31 6.87
CA LEU A 218 0.99 -4.55 6.10
C LEU A 218 1.41 -5.76 6.95
N LEU A 219 2.62 -5.67 7.52
CA LEU A 219 3.22 -6.77 8.26
C LEU A 219 2.37 -7.21 9.46
N GLY A 220 1.93 -6.25 10.27
CA GLY A 220 1.11 -6.52 11.45
C GLY A 220 -0.26 -7.07 11.09
N ALA A 221 -0.91 -6.56 10.03
CA ALA A 221 -2.19 -7.08 9.57
C ALA A 221 -2.08 -8.54 9.10
N ALA A 222 -1.06 -8.86 8.30
CA ALA A 222 -0.84 -10.22 7.81
C ALA A 222 -0.50 -11.19 8.95
N LEU A 223 0.39 -10.81 9.87
CA LEU A 223 0.74 -11.65 11.01
C LEU A 223 -0.46 -11.86 11.95
N ALA A 224 -1.26 -10.82 12.21
CA ALA A 224 -2.44 -10.92 13.08
C ALA A 224 -3.55 -11.78 12.45
N ALA A 225 -3.71 -11.70 11.13
CA ALA A 225 -4.64 -12.56 10.41
C ALA A 225 -4.17 -14.02 10.43
N ALA A 226 -2.86 -14.26 10.29
CA ALA A 226 -2.27 -15.60 10.33
C ALA A 226 -2.29 -16.24 11.73
N SER A 227 -2.05 -15.47 12.80
CA SER A 227 -2.08 -15.97 14.18
C SER A 227 -3.48 -15.92 14.82
N GLY A 228 -4.43 -15.25 14.18
CA GLY A 228 -5.77 -14.97 14.71
C GLY A 228 -5.83 -13.93 15.82
N SER A 229 -4.70 -13.35 16.24
CA SER A 229 -4.66 -12.32 17.28
C SER A 229 -3.40 -11.45 17.27
N VAL A 230 -3.48 -10.29 17.93
CA VAL A 230 -2.30 -9.45 18.18
C VAL A 230 -1.70 -9.83 19.54
N PRO A 231 -0.37 -10.06 19.64
CA PRO A 231 0.28 -10.36 20.91
C PRO A 231 -0.07 -9.34 22.00
N ALA A 232 -0.35 -9.84 23.21
CA ALA A 232 -0.79 -9.02 24.33
C ALA A 232 0.24 -7.92 24.68
N ASP A 233 1.52 -8.26 24.63
CA ASP A 233 2.59 -7.32 24.97
C ASP A 233 2.68 -6.14 23.98
N ILE A 234 2.30 -6.32 22.71
CA ILE A 234 2.22 -5.25 21.71
C ILE A 234 0.96 -4.43 21.93
N LYS A 235 -0.16 -5.11 22.18
CA LYS A 235 -1.45 -4.47 22.44
C LYS A 235 -1.39 -3.55 23.68
N ASP A 236 -0.74 -3.99 24.75
CA ASP A 236 -0.62 -3.25 26.01
C ASP A 236 0.29 -2.01 25.90
N LYS A 237 1.19 -1.98 24.91
CA LYS A 237 2.02 -0.80 24.58
C LYS A 237 1.28 0.23 23.73
N THR A 238 0.07 -0.09 23.26
CA THR A 238 -0.76 0.82 22.48
C THR A 238 -1.70 1.59 23.41
N SER A 239 -1.89 2.89 23.16
CA SER A 239 -2.84 3.71 23.90
C SER A 239 -4.22 3.04 23.99
N SER A 240 -4.80 2.98 25.19
CA SER A 240 -6.09 2.36 25.45
C SER A 240 -7.23 3.02 24.65
N ASP A 241 -7.16 4.33 24.38
CA ASP A 241 -8.10 5.03 23.50
C ASP A 241 -8.03 4.49 22.06
N VAL A 242 -6.81 4.33 21.53
CA VAL A 242 -6.60 3.81 20.17
C VAL A 242 -7.11 2.37 20.08
N VAL A 243 -6.76 1.52 21.05
CA VAL A 243 -7.24 0.13 21.12
C VAL A 243 -8.78 0.09 21.12
N SER A 244 -9.42 0.92 21.95
CA SER A 244 -10.89 0.99 22.04
C SER A 244 -11.53 1.41 20.71
N ARG A 245 -10.98 2.42 20.04
CA ARG A 245 -11.46 2.90 18.74
C ARG A 245 -11.32 1.84 17.64
N VAL A 246 -10.18 1.15 17.60
CA VAL A 246 -9.95 0.06 16.63
C VAL A 246 -10.89 -1.12 16.89
N GLN A 247 -11.07 -1.51 18.15
CA GLN A 247 -12.03 -2.56 18.51
C GLN A 247 -13.47 -2.19 18.16
N LYS A 248 -13.86 -0.93 18.36
CA LYS A 248 -15.18 -0.44 17.96
C LYS A 248 -15.36 -0.54 16.44
N ALA A 249 -14.37 -0.09 15.66
CA ALA A 249 -14.40 -0.17 14.21
C ALA A 249 -14.47 -1.63 13.72
N SER A 250 -13.66 -2.52 14.30
CA SER A 250 -13.67 -3.96 13.98
C SER A 250 -15.04 -4.59 14.27
N LYS A 251 -15.65 -4.29 15.42
CA LYS A 251 -17.02 -4.76 15.74
C LYS A 251 -18.06 -4.25 14.74
N SER A 252 -17.94 -2.99 14.29
CA SER A 252 -18.83 -2.44 13.27
C SER A 252 -18.69 -3.18 11.94
N ILE A 253 -17.47 -3.52 11.51
CA ILE A 253 -17.25 -4.32 10.30
C ILE A 253 -17.91 -5.70 10.46
N ILE A 254 -17.63 -6.40 11.56
CA ILE A 254 -18.22 -7.73 11.84
C ILE A 254 -19.74 -7.69 11.88
N SER A 255 -20.34 -6.60 12.38
CA SER A 255 -21.80 -6.45 12.43
C SER A 255 -22.47 -6.24 11.07
N VAL A 256 -21.71 -5.86 10.04
CA VAL A 256 -22.22 -5.75 8.66
C VAL A 256 -22.17 -7.10 7.95
N LEU A 257 -21.28 -8.00 8.39
CA LEU A 257 -21.10 -9.33 7.80
C LEU A 257 -22.11 -10.38 8.29
N ASN A 258 -22.73 -10.15 9.46
CA ASN A 258 -23.74 -11.04 10.07
C ASN A 258 -25.16 -10.48 9.88
#